data_AF-A0A0E1X078-F1
#
_entry.id   AF-A0A0E1X078-F1
#
_cell.length_a   1.000
_cell.length_b   1.000
_cell.length_c   1.000
_cell.angle_alpha   90.00
_cell.angle_beta   90.00
_cell.angle_gamma   90.00
#
_symmetry.space_group_name_H-M   'P 1'
#
loop_
_entity.id
_entity.type
_entity.pdbx_description
1 polymer ?
#
loop_
_entity_poly.entity_id
_entity_poly.type
_entity_poly.pdbx_seq_one_letter_code
_entity_poly.pdbx_strand_id
1 'polypeptide(L)'
;MKQREFTEDFKREAVRILTTSGRNISSVAEDLGIGKSTLERWRRNFAEKDLLSGPHEDMDQELARLRKENELLRQERDLLKKATAFFARETSR
;
A
#
# COMPACT_ATOMS: atom_id res chain seq x y z
N MET A 1 33.74 0.54 -19.98
CA MET A 1 33.01 1.82 -19.81
C MET A 1 32.72 2.01 -18.33
N LYS A 2 33.06 3.18 -17.76
CA LYS A 2 32.85 3.49 -16.34
C LYS A 2 31.36 3.83 -16.14
N GLN A 3 30.64 3.06 -15.31
CA GLN A 3 29.27 3.44 -14.95
C GLN A 3 29.34 4.69 -14.08
N ARG A 4 28.56 5.72 -14.45
CA ARG A 4 28.28 6.84 -13.55
C ARG A 4 27.48 6.28 -12.37
N GLU A 5 28.01 6.41 -11.17
CA GLU A 5 27.28 6.07 -9.95
C GLU A 5 26.34 7.22 -9.60
N PHE A 6 25.06 6.90 -9.47
CA PHE A 6 24.03 7.82 -8.99
C PHE A 6 23.58 7.36 -7.62
N THR A 7 23.32 8.31 -6.72
CA THR A 7 22.76 8.03 -5.38
C THR A 7 21.34 7.49 -5.50
N GLU A 8 20.90 6.67 -4.54
CA GLU A 8 19.52 6.15 -4.54
C GLU A 8 18.48 7.29 -4.50
N ASP A 9 18.76 8.37 -3.76
CA ASP A 9 17.89 9.55 -3.70
C ASP A 9 17.74 10.22 -5.06
N PHE A 10 18.83 10.37 -5.81
CA PHE A 10 18.77 10.90 -7.17
C PHE A 10 17.91 10.03 -8.09
N LYS A 11 18.08 8.70 -8.01
CA LYS A 11 17.29 7.78 -8.84
C LYS A 11 15.81 7.83 -8.47
N ARG A 12 15.49 7.92 -7.18
CA ARG A 12 14.11 8.03 -6.68
C ARG A 12 13.46 9.32 -7.16
N GLU A 13 14.19 10.44 -7.05
CA GLU A 13 13.71 11.74 -7.50
C GLU A 13 13.52 11.79 -9.03
N ALA A 14 14.45 11.22 -9.80
CA ALA A 14 14.32 11.11 -11.24
C ALA A 14 13.06 10.32 -11.66
N VAL A 15 12.78 9.22 -10.97
CA VAL A 15 11.55 8.42 -11.21
C VAL A 15 10.30 9.19 -10.77
N ARG A 16 10.35 9.92 -9.64
CA ARG A 16 9.25 10.78 -9.19
C ARG A 16 8.91 11.84 -10.23
N ILE A 17 9.91 12.57 -10.73
CA ILE A 17 9.72 13.59 -11.78
C ILE A 17 9.09 12.96 -13.02
N LEU A 18 9.56 11.78 -13.44
CA LEU A 18 8.99 11.06 -14.58
C LEU A 18 7.50 10.71 -14.36
N THR A 19 7.13 10.21 -13.18
CA THR A 19 5.75 9.76 -12.92
C THR A 19 4.79 10.92 -12.64
N THR A 20 5.25 12.03 -12.05
CA THR A 20 4.38 13.14 -11.66
C THR A 20 4.27 14.23 -12.72
N SER A 21 5.25 14.39 -13.61
CA SER A 21 5.25 15.50 -14.58
C SER A 21 4.40 15.26 -15.82
N GLY A 22 3.94 14.02 -16.07
CA GLY A 22 3.20 13.65 -17.28
C GLY A 22 4.03 13.73 -18.58
N ARG A 23 5.33 14.04 -18.46
CA ARG A 23 6.25 14.16 -19.61
C ARG A 23 6.75 12.79 -20.05
N ASN A 24 7.11 12.69 -21.33
CA ASN A 24 7.69 11.45 -21.84
C ASN A 24 9.10 11.21 -21.27
N ILE A 25 9.50 9.94 -21.24
CA ILE A 25 10.77 9.51 -20.65
C ILE A 25 12.01 10.09 -21.33
N SER A 26 11.95 10.37 -22.63
CA SER A 26 13.08 10.94 -23.37
C SER A 26 13.37 12.37 -22.92
N SER A 27 12.33 13.21 -22.82
CA SER A 27 12.45 14.59 -22.35
C SER A 27 12.98 14.66 -20.92
N VAL A 28 12.48 13.82 -20.02
CA VAL A 28 12.96 13.79 -18.63
C VAL A 28 14.40 13.29 -18.54
N ALA A 29 14.80 12.32 -19.36
CA ALA A 29 16.17 11.82 -19.41
C ALA A 29 17.15 12.88 -19.95
N GLU A 30 16.75 13.63 -20.98
CA GLU A 30 17.53 14.75 -21.53
C GLU A 30 17.73 15.85 -20.49
N ASP A 31 16.67 16.29 -19.81
CA ASP A 31 16.73 17.31 -18.75
C ASP A 31 17.67 16.90 -17.60
N LEU A 32 17.67 15.62 -17.24
CA LEU A 32 18.51 15.06 -16.17
C LEU A 32 19.92 14.70 -16.65
N GLY A 33 20.22 14.81 -17.95
CA GLY A 33 21.51 14.45 -18.53
C GLY A 33 21.85 12.95 -18.38
N ILE A 34 20.84 12.08 -18.39
CA ILE A 34 20.98 10.62 -18.25
C ILE A 34 20.46 9.89 -19.49
N GLY A 35 20.84 8.62 -19.63
CA GLY A 35 20.32 7.78 -20.71
C GLY A 35 18.87 7.39 -20.47
N LYS A 36 18.05 7.40 -21.53
CA LYS A 36 16.64 6.92 -21.50
C LYS A 36 16.53 5.52 -20.90
N SER A 37 17.38 4.59 -21.34
CA SER A 37 17.40 3.21 -20.85
C SER A 37 17.77 3.11 -19.36
N THR A 38 18.61 4.03 -18.87
CA THR A 38 18.94 4.15 -17.44
C THR A 38 17.72 4.55 -16.63
N LEU A 39 17.01 5.60 -17.06
CA LEU A 39 15.80 6.06 -16.39
C LEU A 39 14.69 4.99 -16.43
N GLU A 40 14.56 4.28 -17.54
CA GLU A 40 13.58 3.19 -17.69
C GLU A 40 13.89 2.00 -16.77
N ARG A 41 15.17 1.66 -16.60
CA ARG A 41 15.60 0.64 -15.64
C ARG A 41 15.26 1.06 -14.21
N TRP A 42 15.50 2.32 -13.83
CA TRP A 42 15.15 2.80 -12.50
C TRP A 42 13.65 2.77 -12.26
N ARG A 43 12.82 3.23 -13.21
CA ARG A 43 11.36 3.15 -13.11
C ARG A 43 10.89 1.71 -12.82
N ARG A 44 11.43 0.72 -13.55
CA ARG A 44 11.09 -0.70 -13.33
C ARG A 44 11.55 -1.19 -11.96
N ASN A 45 12.78 -0.92 -11.58
CA ASN A 45 13.32 -1.35 -10.28
C ASN A 45 12.54 -0.76 -9.10
N PHE A 46 12.14 0.51 -9.18
CA PHE A 46 11.34 1.14 -8.13
C PHE A 46 9.90 0.61 -8.13
N ALA A 47 9.29 0.36 -9.30
CA ALA A 47 7.96 -0.27 -9.35
C ALA A 47 7.98 -1.68 -8.75
N GLU A 48 8.99 -2.49 -9.05
CA GLU A 48 9.16 -3.83 -8.48
C GLU A 48 9.42 -3.78 -6.98
N LYS A 49 10.26 -2.85 -6.51
CA LYS A 49 10.45 -2.61 -5.07
C LYS A 49 9.15 -2.16 -4.40
N ASP A 50 8.34 -1.33 -5.03
CA ASP A 50 7.05 -0.86 -4.49
C ASP A 50 6.01 -2.00 -4.42
N LEU A 51 6.03 -2.93 -5.38
CA LEU A 51 5.22 -4.16 -5.30
C LEU A 51 5.71 -5.10 -4.19
N LEU A 52 7.02 -5.22 -3.99
CA LEU A 52 7.63 -6.08 -2.96
C LEU A 52 7.64 -5.43 -1.56
N SER A 53 7.53 -4.11 -1.51
CA SER A 53 7.52 -3.27 -0.29
C SER A 53 6.19 -2.56 -0.13
N GLY A 54 5.12 -3.07 -0.76
CA GLY A 54 3.77 -2.52 -0.67
C GLY A 54 3.32 -2.38 0.79
N PRO A 55 2.18 -1.72 1.07
CA PRO A 55 1.79 -1.24 2.39
C PRO A 55 1.39 -2.37 3.35
N HIS A 56 2.30 -3.30 3.60
CA HIS A 56 2.15 -4.43 4.50
C HIS A 56 2.04 -3.94 5.95
N GLU A 57 2.76 -2.87 6.31
CA GLU A 57 2.67 -2.29 7.65
C GLU A 57 1.28 -1.70 7.95
N ASP A 58 0.65 -1.01 7.00
CA ASP A 58 -0.72 -0.50 7.17
C ASP A 58 -1.78 -1.62 7.06
N MET A 59 -1.54 -2.62 6.20
CA MET A 59 -2.47 -3.74 6.02
C MET A 59 -2.55 -4.62 7.27
N ASP A 60 -1.43 -4.91 7.94
CA ASP A 60 -1.42 -5.75 9.13
C ASP A 60 -2.06 -5.04 10.33
N GLN A 61 -1.85 -3.73 10.46
CA GLN A 61 -2.53 -2.91 11.48
C GLN A 61 -4.03 -2.85 11.23
N GLU A 62 -4.44 -2.64 9.98
CA GLU A 62 -5.85 -2.62 9.61
C GLU A 62 -6.50 -4.00 9.78
N LEU A 63 -5.79 -5.09 9.44
CA LEU A 63 -6.24 -6.46 9.71
C LEU A 63 -6.41 -6.73 11.21
N ALA A 64 -5.47 -6.27 12.04
CA ALA A 64 -5.58 -6.40 13.49
C ALA A 64 -6.78 -5.63 14.06
N ARG A 65 -6.99 -4.39 13.58
CA ARG A 65 -8.15 -3.57 13.93
C ARG A 65 -9.46 -4.25 13.53
N LEU A 66 -9.57 -4.68 12.28
CA LEU A 66 -10.75 -5.32 11.74
C LEU A 66 -11.07 -6.64 12.45
N ARG A 67 -10.06 -7.43 12.83
CA ARG A 67 -10.27 -8.66 13.63
C ARG A 67 -10.86 -8.34 15.01
N LYS A 68 -10.33 -7.32 15.69
CA LYS A 68 -10.83 -6.89 17.00
C LYS A 68 -12.27 -6.38 16.91
N GLU A 69 -12.57 -5.59 15.90
CA GLU A 69 -13.92 -5.09 15.66
C GLU A 69 -14.90 -6.23 15.34
N ASN A 70 -14.49 -7.20 14.52
CA ASN A 70 -15.32 -8.37 14.21
C ASN A 70 -15.62 -9.21 15.46
N GLU A 71 -14.63 -9.37 16.35
CA GLU A 71 -14.83 -10.10 17.60
C GLU A 71 -15.84 -9.40 18.51
N LEU A 72 -15.74 -8.08 18.69
CA LEU A 72 -16.70 -7.30 19.47
C LEU A 72 -18.12 -7.40 18.89
N LEU A 73 -18.27 -7.22 17.58
CA LEU A 73 -19.57 -7.34 16.91
C LEU A 73 -20.19 -8.74 17.07
N ARG A 74 -19.38 -9.80 17.06
CA ARG A 74 -19.86 -11.17 17.33
C ARG A 74 -20.33 -11.32 18.77
N GLN A 75 -19.59 -10.78 19.74
CA GLN A 75 -19.97 -10.82 21.15
C GLN A 75 -21.28 -10.07 21.39
N GLU A 76 -21.43 -8.87 20.84
CA GLU A 76 -22.66 -8.08 20.92
C GLU A 76 -23.85 -8.83 20.33
N ARG A 77 -23.70 -9.38 19.12
CA ARG A 77 -24.73 -10.20 18.46
C ARG A 77 -25.14 -11.38 19.34
N ASP A 78 -24.18 -12.08 19.93
CA ASP A 78 -24.45 -13.27 20.74
C ASP A 78 -25.12 -12.93 22.06
N LEU A 79 -24.79 -11.78 22.67
CA LEU A 79 -25.49 -11.26 23.83
C LEU A 79 -26.94 -10.92 23.50
N LEU A 80 -27.19 -10.22 22.38
CA LEU A 80 -28.55 -9.87 21.93
C LEU A 80 -29.38 -11.13 21.64
N LYS A 81 -28.79 -12.16 21.04
CA LYS A 81 -29.45 -13.46 20.81
C LYS A 81 -29.81 -14.16 22.12
N LYS A 82 -28.93 -14.13 23.12
CA LYS A 82 -29.22 -14.70 24.44
C LYS A 82 -30.35 -13.94 25.16
N ALA A 83 -30.34 -12.62 25.10
CA ALA A 83 -31.38 -11.77 25.69
C ALA A 83 -32.74 -12.02 25.04
N THR A 84 -32.82 -12.01 23.71
CA THR A 84 -34.05 -12.32 22.96
C THR A 84 -34.58 -13.73 23.28
N ALA A 85 -33.70 -14.73 23.33
CA ALA A 85 -34.10 -16.09 23.73
C ALA A 85 -34.61 -16.16 25.19
N PHE A 86 -34.01 -15.41 26.10
CA PHE A 86 -34.45 -15.32 27.49
C PHE A 86 -35.86 -14.71 27.59
N PHE A 87 -36.08 -13.54 27.00
CA PHE A 87 -37.39 -12.86 27.02
C PHE A 87 -38.50 -13.66 26.32
N ALA A 88 -38.19 -14.35 25.22
CA ALA A 88 -39.15 -15.23 24.55
C ALA A 88 -39.60 -16.40 25.44
N ARG A 89 -38.69 -16.94 26.27
CA ARG A 89 -39.01 -18.00 27.24
C ARG A 89 -39.83 -17.48 28.41
N GLU A 90 -39.55 -16.28 28.92
CA GLU A 90 -40.32 -15.66 30.02
C GLU A 90 -41.75 -15.30 29.59
N THR A 91 -41.94 -14.82 28.35
CA THR A 91 -43.26 -14.43 27.83
C THR A 91 -44.15 -15.64 27.49
N SER A 92 -43.55 -16.82 27.28
CA SER A 92 -44.27 -18.07 26.95
C SER A 92 -44.67 -18.89 28.20
N ARG A 93 -44.50 -18.34 29.40
CA ARG A 93 -44.82 -18.99 30.68
C ARG A 93 -46.16 -18.54 31.25
#